data_AF-A0A9W8ZFF7-F1
#
_entry.id   AF-A0A9W8ZFF7-F1
#
_cell.length_a   1.000
_cell.length_b   1.000
_cell.length_c   1.000
_cell.angle_alpha   90.00
_cell.angle_beta   90.00
_cell.angle_gamma   90.00
#
_symmetry.space_group_name_H-M   'P 1'
#
loop_
_entity.id
_entity.type
_entity.pdbx_description
1 polymer ?
#
loop_
_entity_poly.entity_id
_entity_poly.type
_entity_poly.pdbx_seq_one_letter_code
_entity_poly.pdbx_strand_id
1 'polypeptide(L)'
;MSSPVLIDPRTRFSDMNLQLPPPAPFPVLQRDFPTKPDSGETSYKGHGRLAGRRALITGGDSGIGRAVVIAMAREGAKVAINYLPGEEINAEDLSKLLAQEGVEIFRLPGNLLDDALCDRLVKDAEKALCGLDILVNNAGRFNSFNDEITTYTTARWDLTIRTNLYTGFVLTRAAAETMPPGGSIIFTVSDLILNATNGIID
;
A
#
# COMPACT_ATOMS: atom_id res chain seq x y z
N MET A 1 14.61 -18.43 -31.88
CA MET A 1 14.14 -17.89 -30.59
C MET A 1 15.23 -18.19 -29.57
N SER A 2 15.74 -17.20 -28.84
CA SER A 2 16.70 -17.48 -27.76
C SER A 2 15.98 -18.22 -26.63
N SER A 3 16.67 -19.17 -26.00
CA SER A 3 16.16 -19.83 -24.79
C SER A 3 15.86 -18.77 -23.71
N PRO A 4 14.81 -18.96 -22.90
CA PRO A 4 14.50 -18.03 -21.82
C PRO A 4 15.65 -18.03 -20.80
N VAL A 5 16.01 -16.84 -20.31
CA VAL A 5 16.92 -16.69 -19.17
C VAL A 5 16.14 -17.06 -17.91
N LEU A 6 16.48 -18.20 -17.30
CA LEU A 6 15.90 -18.63 -16.03
C LEU A 6 16.71 -18.03 -14.88
N ILE A 7 16.05 -17.35 -13.96
CA ILE A 7 16.64 -16.76 -12.76
C ILE A 7 16.22 -17.62 -11.56
N ASP A 8 17.17 -18.03 -10.71
CA ASP A 8 16.86 -18.74 -9.47
C ASP A 8 16.10 -17.81 -8.50
N PRO A 9 14.84 -18.10 -8.16
CA PRO A 9 14.06 -17.22 -7.29
C PRO A 9 14.63 -17.14 -5.87
N ARG A 10 15.44 -18.12 -5.43
CA ARG A 10 16.05 -18.15 -4.09
C ARG A 10 17.15 -17.10 -3.90
N THR A 11 17.78 -16.66 -5.00
CA THR A 11 18.90 -15.71 -4.97
C THR A 11 18.60 -14.40 -5.72
N ARG A 12 17.42 -14.30 -6.35
CA ARG A 12 17.03 -13.15 -7.18
C ARG A 12 17.14 -11.79 -6.47
N PHE A 13 16.93 -11.77 -5.16
CA PHE A 13 16.97 -10.56 -4.33
C PHE A 13 17.91 -10.72 -3.12
N SER A 14 18.84 -11.68 -3.15
CA SER A 14 19.70 -11.98 -1.99
C SER A 14 20.71 -10.89 -1.66
N ASP A 15 20.94 -9.95 -2.59
CA ASP A 15 21.74 -8.74 -2.42
C ASP A 15 20.96 -7.58 -1.79
N MET A 16 19.62 -7.67 -1.72
CA MET A 16 18.78 -6.73 -0.99
C MET A 16 18.93 -6.95 0.52
N ASN A 17 20.05 -6.49 1.07
CA ASN A 17 20.29 -6.40 2.51
C ASN A 17 19.41 -5.29 3.11
N LEU A 18 18.10 -5.53 3.16
CA LEU A 18 17.12 -4.56 3.64
C LEU A 18 17.37 -4.28 5.13
N GLN A 19 18.01 -3.14 5.38
CA GLN A 19 18.20 -2.60 6.71
C GLN A 19 17.14 -1.53 6.95
N LEU A 20 16.49 -1.61 8.11
CA LEU A 20 15.68 -0.50 8.57
C LEU A 20 16.58 0.73 8.70
N PRO A 21 16.09 1.93 8.33
CA PRO A 21 16.82 3.15 8.64
C PRO A 21 17.02 3.27 10.17
N PRO A 22 17.98 4.09 10.62
CA PRO A 22 18.12 4.43 12.03
C PRO A 22 16.78 4.83 12.65
N PRO A 23 16.57 4.70 13.97
CA PRO A 23 15.33 5.06 14.62
C PRO A 23 14.82 6.43 14.15
N ALA A 24 13.72 6.42 13.42
CA ALA A 24 13.13 7.58 12.79
C ALA A 24 11.71 7.79 13.34
N PRO A 25 11.24 9.03 13.47
CA PRO A 25 9.85 9.29 13.79
C PRO A 25 8.96 8.64 12.73
N PHE A 26 7.86 8.03 13.16
CA PHE A 26 6.85 7.50 12.26
C PHE A 26 6.11 8.66 11.56
N PRO A 27 5.81 8.58 10.26
CA PRO A 27 6.10 7.46 9.35
C PRO A 27 7.54 7.45 8.84
N VAL A 28 8.07 6.24 8.62
CA VAL A 28 9.42 6.03 8.06
C VAL A 28 9.36 6.14 6.54
N LEU A 29 10.18 7.01 5.95
CA LEU A 29 10.17 7.20 4.50
C LEU A 29 10.98 6.13 3.78
N GLN A 30 10.39 5.49 2.75
CA GLN A 30 11.08 4.48 1.93
C GLN A 30 12.38 5.01 1.33
N ARG A 31 12.43 6.30 0.94
CA ARG A 31 13.62 6.88 0.34
C ARG A 31 14.83 6.95 1.29
N ASP A 32 14.57 6.91 2.61
CA ASP A 32 15.60 7.06 3.65
C ASP A 32 16.24 5.70 4.02
N PHE A 33 15.77 4.59 3.43
CA PHE A 33 16.39 3.28 3.61
C PHE A 33 17.79 3.25 2.97
N PRO A 34 18.81 2.72 3.66
CA PRO A 34 20.16 2.58 3.10
C PRO A 34 20.19 1.75 1.81
N THR A 35 19.41 0.67 1.80
CA THR A 35 19.12 -0.13 0.61
C THR A 35 17.66 0.09 0.25
N LYS A 36 17.41 0.77 -0.87
CA LYS A 36 16.05 1.10 -1.32
C LYS A 36 15.29 -0.20 -1.62
N PRO A 37 14.07 -0.37 -1.10
CA PRO A 37 13.19 -1.47 -1.51
C PRO A 37 12.93 -1.43 -3.03
N ASP A 38 13.12 -2.56 -3.71
CA ASP A 38 12.67 -2.75 -5.09
C ASP A 38 11.15 -2.95 -5.10
N SER A 39 10.43 -1.96 -5.62
CA SER A 39 8.98 -1.99 -5.79
C SER A 39 8.57 -2.31 -7.23
N GLY A 40 9.50 -2.76 -8.06
CA GLY A 40 9.28 -3.05 -9.47
C GLY A 40 9.47 -1.85 -10.39
N GLU A 41 10.08 -0.75 -9.91
CA GLU A 41 10.32 0.48 -10.66
C GLU A 41 10.97 0.23 -12.03
N THR A 42 11.85 -0.75 -12.16
CA THR A 42 12.54 -1.05 -13.42
C THR A 42 12.16 -2.43 -14.00
N SER A 43 11.60 -3.31 -13.19
CA SER A 43 11.42 -4.73 -13.54
C SER A 43 10.00 -5.09 -14.00
N TYR A 44 8.96 -4.40 -13.50
CA TYR A 44 7.58 -4.71 -13.86
C TYR A 44 7.21 -4.12 -15.22
N LYS A 45 6.72 -4.95 -16.15
CA LYS A 45 6.24 -4.52 -17.47
C LYS A 45 4.75 -4.86 -17.59
N GLY A 46 3.94 -3.84 -17.84
CA GLY A 46 2.50 -4.01 -18.04
C GLY A 46 2.17 -4.60 -19.41
N HIS A 47 1.02 -5.26 -19.49
CA HIS A 47 0.50 -5.91 -20.71
C HIS A 47 -0.97 -5.52 -20.98
N GLY A 48 -1.45 -4.42 -20.37
CA GLY A 48 -2.80 -3.89 -20.57
C GLY A 48 -3.90 -4.70 -19.87
N ARG A 49 -3.57 -5.51 -18.86
CA ARG A 49 -4.54 -6.41 -18.19
C ARG A 49 -5.58 -5.67 -17.36
N LEU A 50 -5.33 -4.40 -17.03
CA LEU A 50 -6.22 -3.53 -16.27
C LEU A 50 -6.58 -2.26 -17.04
N ALA A 51 -6.50 -2.30 -18.37
CA ALA A 51 -6.86 -1.18 -19.23
C ALA A 51 -8.28 -0.69 -18.91
N GLY A 52 -8.40 0.60 -18.56
CA GLY A 52 -9.68 1.24 -18.24
C GLY A 52 -10.20 1.01 -16.81
N ARG A 53 -9.47 0.28 -15.97
CA ARG A 53 -9.80 0.11 -14.54
C ARG A 53 -9.45 1.35 -13.73
N ARG A 54 -10.04 1.46 -12.54
CA ARG A 54 -9.95 2.63 -11.65
C ARG A 54 -9.72 2.15 -10.22
N ALA A 55 -8.52 2.37 -9.70
CA ALA A 55 -8.08 1.81 -8.43
C ALA A 55 -7.80 2.88 -7.37
N LEU A 56 -8.34 2.68 -6.17
CA LEU A 56 -7.90 3.36 -4.94
C LEU A 56 -7.03 2.41 -4.13
N ILE A 57 -5.81 2.84 -3.79
CA ILE A 57 -4.85 2.05 -3.01
C ILE A 57 -4.47 2.84 -1.75
N THR A 58 -4.70 2.28 -0.56
CA THR A 58 -4.24 2.88 0.70
C THR A 58 -2.81 2.46 1.03
N GLY A 59 -2.00 3.38 1.58
CA GLY A 59 -0.57 3.17 1.78
C GLY A 59 0.18 2.97 0.45
N GLY A 60 -0.22 3.70 -0.59
CA GLY A 60 0.28 3.51 -1.96
C GLY A 60 1.62 4.20 -2.24
N ASP A 61 2.14 4.99 -1.32
CA ASP A 61 3.38 5.76 -1.50
C ASP A 61 4.65 4.89 -1.40
N SER A 62 4.59 3.81 -0.61
CA SER A 62 5.73 2.98 -0.25
C SER A 62 5.42 1.47 -0.18
N GLY A 63 6.48 0.65 -0.10
CA GLY A 63 6.43 -0.78 0.13
C GLY A 63 5.58 -1.55 -0.88
N ILE A 64 4.77 -2.49 -0.36
CA ILE A 64 3.86 -3.31 -1.17
C ILE A 64 2.85 -2.42 -1.93
N GLY A 65 2.31 -1.38 -1.28
CA GLY A 65 1.36 -0.48 -1.92
C GLY A 65 1.95 0.24 -3.12
N ARG A 66 3.19 0.73 -3.01
CA ARG A 66 3.94 1.31 -4.15
C ARG A 66 4.11 0.33 -5.30
N ALA A 67 4.47 -0.91 -5.00
CA ALA A 67 4.60 -1.94 -6.04
C ALA A 67 3.26 -2.24 -6.74
N VAL A 68 2.16 -2.27 -5.97
CA VAL A 68 0.81 -2.41 -6.52
C VAL A 68 0.44 -1.21 -7.41
N VAL A 69 0.76 0.02 -7.00
CA VAL A 69 0.54 1.23 -7.82
C VAL A 69 1.29 1.13 -9.15
N ILE A 70 2.59 0.83 -9.11
CA ILE A 70 3.42 0.68 -10.33
C ILE A 70 2.81 -0.38 -11.25
N ALA A 71 2.47 -1.56 -10.70
CA ALA A 71 1.92 -2.65 -11.49
C ALA A 71 0.56 -2.29 -12.10
N MET A 72 -0.38 -1.80 -11.30
CA MET A 72 -1.73 -1.45 -11.78
C MET A 72 -1.70 -0.32 -12.82
N ALA A 73 -0.88 0.70 -12.58
CA ALA A 73 -0.78 1.83 -13.49
C ALA A 73 -0.14 1.40 -14.83
N ARG A 74 0.93 0.58 -14.80
CA ARG A 74 1.53 0.01 -16.02
C ARG A 74 0.60 -0.97 -16.75
N GLU A 75 -0.30 -1.64 -16.04
CA GLU A 75 -1.35 -2.48 -16.65
C GLU A 75 -2.53 -1.66 -17.22
N GLY A 76 -2.48 -0.32 -17.14
CA GLY A 76 -3.43 0.59 -17.78
C GLY A 76 -4.58 1.06 -16.90
N ALA A 77 -4.51 0.86 -15.58
CA ALA A 77 -5.49 1.41 -14.65
C ALA A 77 -5.21 2.88 -14.35
N LYS A 78 -6.26 3.68 -14.14
CA LYS A 78 -6.14 4.96 -13.44
C LYS A 78 -6.00 4.68 -11.94
N VAL A 79 -5.07 5.36 -11.27
CA VAL A 79 -4.76 5.06 -9.86
C VAL A 79 -4.86 6.30 -9.00
N ALA A 80 -5.59 6.18 -7.88
CA ALA A 80 -5.55 7.11 -6.76
C ALA A 80 -4.88 6.42 -5.56
N ILE A 81 -4.06 7.17 -4.83
CA ILE A 81 -3.34 6.68 -3.66
C ILE A 81 -3.66 7.50 -2.42
N ASN A 82 -3.86 6.82 -1.30
CA ASN A 82 -3.84 7.42 0.03
C ASN A 82 -2.53 7.07 0.74
N TYR A 83 -2.04 7.99 1.56
CA TYR A 83 -0.85 7.89 2.40
C TYR A 83 -0.92 8.94 3.52
N LEU A 84 -0.09 8.83 4.56
CA LEU A 84 -0.12 9.76 5.68
C LEU A 84 0.52 11.10 5.33
N PRO A 85 0.03 12.22 5.90
CA PRO A 85 0.78 13.46 5.93
C PRO A 85 2.17 13.23 6.52
N GLY A 86 3.22 13.65 5.80
CA GLY A 86 4.62 13.33 6.10
C GLY A 86 5.26 12.39 5.08
N GLU A 87 4.48 11.55 4.41
CA GLU A 87 4.96 10.62 3.36
C GLU A 87 4.89 11.21 1.95
N GLU A 88 4.49 12.48 1.83
CA GLU A 88 4.25 13.21 0.57
C GLU A 88 5.37 13.04 -0.43
N ILE A 89 6.61 13.06 0.04
CA ILE A 89 7.78 12.96 -0.82
C ILE A 89 7.90 11.59 -1.51
N ASN A 90 7.49 10.49 -0.87
CA ASN A 90 7.46 9.17 -1.49
C ASN A 90 6.40 9.12 -2.61
N ALA A 91 5.24 9.74 -2.35
CA ALA A 91 4.14 9.84 -3.31
C ALA A 91 4.48 10.74 -4.50
N GLU A 92 5.21 11.83 -4.28
CA GLU A 92 5.75 12.70 -5.32
C GLU A 92 6.78 11.98 -6.19
N ASP A 93 7.71 11.25 -5.58
CA ASP A 93 8.72 10.49 -6.31
C ASP A 93 8.08 9.39 -7.17
N LEU A 94 7.03 8.74 -6.67
CA LEU A 94 6.22 7.80 -7.46
C LEU A 94 5.50 8.47 -8.62
N SER A 95 4.88 9.63 -8.37
CA SER A 95 4.19 10.40 -9.41
C SER A 95 5.15 10.83 -10.51
N LYS A 96 6.34 11.31 -10.16
CA LYS A 96 7.39 11.71 -11.11
C LYS A 96 7.88 10.52 -11.94
N LEU A 97 8.04 9.35 -11.32
CA LEU A 97 8.43 8.13 -12.01
C LEU A 97 7.40 7.71 -13.06
N LEU A 98 6.12 7.62 -12.68
CA LEU A 98 5.06 7.21 -13.61
C LEU A 98 4.73 8.29 -14.65
N ALA A 99 4.93 9.57 -14.33
CA ALA A 99 4.76 10.66 -15.30
C ALA A 99 5.74 10.57 -16.47
N GLN A 100 6.94 10.02 -16.27
CA GLN A 100 7.90 9.74 -17.36
C GLN A 100 7.37 8.70 -18.35
N GLU A 101 6.41 7.88 -17.93
CA GLU A 101 5.72 6.87 -18.73
C GLU A 101 4.36 7.39 -19.27
N GLY A 102 4.05 8.68 -19.07
CA GLY A 102 2.77 9.28 -19.48
C GLY A 102 1.58 8.87 -18.58
N VAL A 103 1.87 8.34 -17.39
CA VAL A 103 0.87 7.86 -16.44
C VAL A 103 0.74 8.85 -15.29
N GLU A 104 -0.47 9.35 -15.07
CA GLU A 104 -0.81 10.20 -13.93
C GLU A 104 -1.41 9.37 -12.79
N ILE A 105 -1.03 9.69 -11.55
CA ILE A 105 -1.66 9.16 -10.34
C ILE A 105 -2.26 10.30 -9.50
N PHE A 106 -3.39 10.03 -8.86
CA PHE A 106 -4.08 10.99 -8.01
C PHE A 106 -3.67 10.79 -6.54
N ARG A 107 -3.19 11.85 -5.90
CA ARG A 107 -2.73 11.81 -4.51
C ARG A 107 -3.81 12.32 -3.56
N LEU A 108 -4.18 11.51 -2.56
CA LEU A 108 -5.20 11.81 -1.55
C LEU A 108 -4.62 11.62 -0.14
N PRO A 109 -3.72 12.54 0.30
CA PRO A 109 -3.08 12.44 1.60
C PRO A 109 -4.10 12.53 2.73
N GLY A 110 -3.93 11.72 3.77
CA GLY A 110 -4.88 11.65 4.85
C GLY A 110 -4.61 10.56 5.87
N ASN A 111 -4.88 10.86 7.14
CA ASN A 111 -4.85 9.85 8.19
C ASN A 111 -6.18 9.10 8.24
N LEU A 112 -6.16 7.80 7.94
CA LEU A 112 -7.35 6.95 7.94
C LEU A 112 -7.99 6.78 9.33
N LEU A 113 -7.35 7.25 10.39
CA LEU A 113 -7.95 7.31 11.73
C LEU A 113 -8.92 8.48 11.90
N ASP A 114 -8.95 9.42 10.95
CA ASP A 114 -10.01 10.43 10.86
C ASP A 114 -11.22 9.82 10.14
N ASP A 115 -12.28 9.54 10.92
CA ASP A 115 -13.52 8.97 10.41
C ASP A 115 -14.13 9.82 9.28
N ALA A 116 -14.07 11.15 9.41
CA ALA A 116 -14.60 12.06 8.39
C ALA A 116 -13.75 12.03 7.11
N LEU A 117 -12.46 11.68 7.20
CA LEU A 117 -11.62 11.43 6.03
C LEU A 117 -11.98 10.11 5.36
N CYS A 118 -12.15 9.03 6.13
CA CYS A 118 -12.56 7.74 5.57
C CYS A 118 -13.90 7.83 4.84
N ASP A 119 -14.86 8.59 5.37
CA ASP A 119 -16.19 8.78 4.76
C ASP A 119 -16.13 9.49 3.40
N ARG A 120 -15.14 10.36 3.17
CA ARG A 120 -14.99 11.10 1.90
C ARG A 120 -13.97 10.49 0.95
N LEU A 121 -13.00 9.70 1.44
CA LEU A 121 -11.86 9.24 0.65
C LEU A 121 -12.28 8.47 -0.61
N VAL A 122 -13.26 7.56 -0.48
CA VAL A 122 -13.80 6.81 -1.63
C VAL A 122 -14.43 7.75 -2.65
N LYS A 123 -15.22 8.73 -2.21
CA LYS A 123 -15.88 9.72 -3.08
C LYS A 123 -14.87 10.64 -3.78
N ASP A 124 -13.82 11.04 -3.06
CA ASP A 124 -12.73 11.86 -3.61
C ASP A 124 -11.96 11.08 -4.68
N ALA A 125 -11.68 9.78 -4.43
CA ALA A 125 -11.06 8.89 -5.42
C ALA A 125 -11.96 8.67 -6.64
N GLU A 126 -13.25 8.41 -6.45
CA GLU A 126 -14.22 8.28 -7.53
C GLU A 126 -14.29 9.52 -8.41
N LYS A 127 -14.32 10.71 -7.78
CA LYS A 127 -14.33 11.98 -8.49
C LYS A 127 -13.05 12.16 -9.30
N ALA A 128 -11.89 11.87 -8.71
CA ALA A 128 -10.60 12.01 -9.37
C ALA A 128 -10.43 11.04 -10.56
N LEU A 129 -10.90 9.81 -10.40
CA LEU A 129 -10.75 8.74 -11.38
C LEU A 129 -11.89 8.67 -12.41
N CYS A 130 -12.97 9.43 -12.19
CA CYS A 130 -14.26 9.31 -12.89
C CYS A 130 -14.86 7.90 -12.76
N GLY A 131 -14.95 7.40 -11.52
CA GLY A 131 -15.46 6.09 -11.12
C GLY A 131 -14.45 5.31 -10.28
N LEU A 132 -14.89 4.21 -9.68
CA LEU A 132 -14.04 3.30 -8.91
C LEU A 132 -14.48 1.87 -9.14
N ASP A 133 -13.52 0.96 -9.38
CA ASP A 133 -13.81 -0.46 -9.58
C ASP A 133 -12.75 -1.39 -8.96
N ILE A 134 -11.71 -0.84 -8.30
CA ILE A 134 -10.75 -1.59 -7.50
C ILE A 134 -10.47 -0.81 -6.20
N LEU A 135 -10.63 -1.46 -5.04
CA LEU A 135 -10.17 -0.95 -3.75
C LEU A 135 -9.09 -1.88 -3.20
N VAL A 136 -7.92 -1.32 -2.85
CA VAL A 136 -6.84 -2.05 -2.19
C VAL A 136 -6.65 -1.48 -0.78
N ASN A 137 -7.13 -2.21 0.21
CA ASN A 137 -6.90 -1.95 1.62
C ASN A 137 -5.52 -2.48 2.01
N ASN A 138 -4.49 -1.65 1.83
CA ASN A 138 -3.09 -2.01 2.06
C ASN A 138 -2.43 -1.21 3.20
N ALA A 139 -2.89 0.00 3.49
CA ALA A 139 -2.37 0.77 4.62
C ALA A 139 -2.46 -0.06 5.91
N GLY A 140 -1.34 -0.11 6.64
CA GLY A 140 -1.25 -0.90 7.85
C GLY A 140 -0.25 -0.31 8.84
N ARG A 141 -0.51 -0.55 10.10
CA ARG A 141 0.37 -0.24 11.22
C ARG A 141 0.84 -1.54 11.85
N PHE A 142 2.15 -1.70 11.92
CA PHE A 142 2.77 -2.75 12.70
C PHE A 142 3.40 -2.15 13.95
N ASN A 143 3.06 -2.70 15.11
CA ASN A 143 3.66 -2.35 16.39
C ASN A 143 4.82 -3.32 16.66
N SER A 144 5.87 -2.87 17.37
CA SER A 144 7.14 -3.59 17.53
C SER A 144 7.00 -5.06 17.89
N PHE A 145 7.99 -5.85 17.47
CA PHE A 145 8.18 -7.21 17.97
C PHE A 145 8.60 -7.15 19.45
N ASN A 146 8.01 -8.02 20.29
CA ASN A 146 8.42 -8.29 21.68
C ASN A 146 7.98 -7.26 22.74
N ASP A 147 6.82 -6.63 22.61
CA ASP A 147 6.23 -5.94 23.77
C ASP A 147 5.67 -6.97 24.76
N GLU A 148 5.90 -6.75 26.06
CA GLU A 148 5.16 -7.49 27.09
C GLU A 148 3.70 -7.03 27.11
N ILE A 149 2.76 -7.97 27.18
CA ILE A 149 1.32 -7.66 27.19
C ILE A 149 0.92 -6.72 28.34
N THR A 150 1.61 -6.82 29.48
CA THR A 150 1.45 -5.96 30.67
C THR A 150 1.81 -4.49 30.42
N THR A 151 2.65 -4.23 29.41
CA THR A 151 3.07 -2.88 29.01
C THR A 151 2.33 -2.37 27.77
N TYR A 152 1.55 -3.24 27.12
CA TYR A 152 0.82 -2.90 25.90
C TYR A 152 -0.44 -2.11 26.22
N THR A 153 -0.43 -0.81 25.94
CA THR A 153 -1.53 0.07 26.30
C THR A 153 -2.74 -0.13 25.38
N THR A 154 -3.95 0.10 25.92
CA THR A 154 -5.18 0.11 25.12
C THR A 154 -5.12 1.13 23.98
N ALA A 155 -4.50 2.29 24.21
CA ALA A 155 -4.33 3.29 23.15
C ALA A 155 -3.50 2.75 21.97
N ARG A 156 -2.46 1.97 22.25
CA ARG A 156 -1.62 1.33 21.24
C ARG A 156 -2.35 0.21 20.50
N TRP A 157 -3.12 -0.59 21.23
CA TRP A 157 -4.03 -1.60 20.67
C TRP A 157 -5.07 -0.98 19.74
N ASP A 158 -5.79 0.02 20.22
CA ASP A 158 -6.83 0.74 19.47
C ASP A 158 -6.27 1.33 18.19
N LEU A 159 -5.05 1.88 18.23
CA LEU A 159 -4.39 2.42 17.06
C LEU A 159 -4.19 1.36 15.97
N THR A 160 -3.71 0.16 16.33
CA THR A 160 -3.54 -0.94 15.39
C THR A 160 -4.86 -1.48 14.86
N ILE A 161 -5.84 -1.72 15.74
CA ILE A 161 -7.14 -2.25 15.33
C ILE A 161 -7.89 -1.26 14.45
N ARG A 162 -7.88 0.03 14.81
CA ARG A 162 -8.48 1.07 13.98
C ARG A 162 -7.80 1.13 12.62
N THR A 163 -6.47 1.25 12.56
CA THR A 163 -5.75 1.35 11.29
C THR A 163 -5.89 0.11 10.41
N ASN A 164 -5.83 -1.11 10.96
CA ASN A 164 -5.69 -2.32 10.15
C ASN A 164 -7.02 -3.03 9.85
N LEU A 165 -8.04 -2.85 10.70
CA LEU A 165 -9.33 -3.52 10.55
C LEU A 165 -10.47 -2.54 10.30
N TYR A 166 -10.58 -1.51 11.15
CA TYR A 166 -11.73 -0.60 11.10
C TYR A 166 -11.75 0.22 9.80
N THR A 167 -10.59 0.76 9.38
CA THR A 167 -10.47 1.50 8.11
C THR A 167 -10.91 0.64 6.93
N GLY A 168 -10.44 -0.60 6.86
CA GLY A 168 -10.79 -1.55 5.80
C GLY A 168 -12.29 -1.81 5.72
N PHE A 169 -12.96 -1.95 6.88
CA PHE A 169 -14.42 -2.04 6.93
C PHE A 169 -15.11 -0.77 6.42
N VAL A 170 -14.73 0.41 6.93
CA VAL A 170 -15.37 1.69 6.57
C VAL A 170 -15.22 1.99 5.08
N LEU A 171 -14.00 1.85 4.54
CA LEU A 171 -13.73 2.08 3.12
C LEU A 171 -14.43 1.06 2.22
N THR A 172 -14.46 -0.20 2.63
CA THR A 172 -15.18 -1.25 1.90
C THR A 172 -16.68 -0.99 1.86
N ARG A 173 -17.27 -0.56 2.99
CA ARG A 173 -18.68 -0.18 3.05
C ARG A 173 -18.98 0.97 2.10
N ALA A 174 -18.17 2.03 2.14
CA ALA A 174 -18.34 3.18 1.26
C ALA A 174 -18.18 2.80 -0.23
N ALA A 175 -17.19 1.98 -0.57
CA ALA A 175 -16.96 1.52 -1.93
C ALA A 175 -18.07 0.57 -2.44
N ALA A 176 -18.66 -0.24 -1.56
CA ALA A 176 -19.74 -1.16 -1.91
C ALA A 176 -21.05 -0.43 -2.31
N GLU A 177 -21.22 0.84 -1.94
CA GLU A 177 -22.39 1.64 -2.33
C GLU A 177 -22.38 2.02 -3.82
N THR A 178 -21.20 2.08 -4.44
CA THR A 178 -20.99 2.74 -5.74
C THR A 178 -20.20 1.92 -6.75
N MET A 179 -19.36 0.98 -6.30
CA MET A 179 -18.59 0.11 -7.20
C MET A 179 -19.51 -0.79 -8.04
N PRO A 180 -19.30 -0.88 -9.36
CA PRO A 180 -20.14 -1.68 -10.23
C PRO A 180 -19.87 -3.19 -10.05
N PRO A 181 -20.82 -4.07 -10.45
CA PRO A 181 -20.56 -5.49 -10.63
C PRO A 181 -19.31 -5.73 -11.49
N GLY A 182 -18.45 -6.67 -11.06
CA GLY A 182 -17.15 -6.92 -11.67
C GLY A 182 -15.98 -6.14 -11.04
N GLY A 183 -16.26 -5.28 -10.05
CA GLY A 183 -15.26 -4.66 -9.20
C GLY A 183 -14.51 -5.67 -8.31
N SER A 184 -13.39 -5.23 -7.71
CA SER A 184 -12.58 -6.06 -6.81
C SER A 184 -12.15 -5.30 -5.56
N ILE A 185 -12.22 -5.95 -4.40
CA ILE A 185 -11.70 -5.42 -3.14
C ILE A 185 -10.61 -6.38 -2.65
N ILE A 186 -9.42 -5.84 -2.41
CA ILE A 186 -8.21 -6.59 -2.06
C ILE A 186 -7.73 -6.11 -0.69
N PHE A 187 -7.41 -7.05 0.21
CA PHE A 187 -6.84 -6.78 1.52
C PHE A 187 -5.42 -7.30 1.59
N THR A 188 -4.51 -6.46 2.10
CA THR A 188 -3.20 -6.93 2.56
C THR A 188 -3.37 -7.57 3.93
N VAL A 189 -3.03 -8.85 4.03
CA VAL A 189 -2.94 -9.60 5.29
C VAL A 189 -1.50 -10.10 5.47
N SER A 190 -1.22 -10.78 6.58
CA SER A 190 0.12 -11.27 6.92
C SER A 190 0.10 -12.75 7.27
N ASP A 191 1.21 -13.46 7.04
CA ASP A 191 1.42 -14.83 7.54
C ASP A 191 1.28 -14.94 9.07
N LEU A 192 1.47 -13.82 9.78
CA LEU A 192 1.27 -13.72 11.22
C LEU A 192 -0.14 -14.10 11.69
N ILE A 193 -1.15 -14.12 10.80
CA ILE A 193 -2.49 -14.61 11.14
C ILE A 193 -2.52 -16.13 11.36
N LEU A 194 -1.58 -16.87 10.75
CA LEU A 194 -1.42 -18.31 10.89
C LEU A 194 -0.33 -18.64 11.91
N ASN A 195 0.75 -17.89 11.87
CA ASN A 195 1.94 -18.08 12.70
C ASN A 195 2.11 -16.86 13.60
N ALA A 196 1.34 -16.79 14.69
CA ALA A 196 1.62 -15.83 15.75
C ALA A 196 3.08 -16.00 16.17
N THR A 197 3.85 -14.91 16.23
CA THR A 197 5.27 -14.98 16.59
C THR A 197 5.43 -15.66 17.95
N ASN A 198 6.50 -16.43 18.12
CA ASN A 198 6.92 -17.01 19.40
C ASN A 198 7.28 -15.95 20.47
N GLY A 199 6.90 -14.68 20.28
CA GLY A 199 7.16 -13.56 21.18
C GLY A 199 5.97 -13.20 22.08
N ILE A 200 4.81 -13.84 21.90
CA ILE A 200 3.72 -13.83 22.88
C ILE A 200 3.72 -15.21 23.54
N ILE A 201 4.73 -15.45 24.37
CA ILE A 201 4.79 -16.60 25.27
C ILE A 201 4.46 -16.05 26.65
N ASP A 202 3.32 -16.47 27.21
CA ASP A 202 3.07 -16.43 28.66
C ASP A 202 4.11 -17.28 29.40
#